data_AF-A0A5M6C9W4-F1
#
_entry.id   AF-A0A5M6C9W4-F1
#
_cell.length_a   1.000
_cell.length_b   1.000
_cell.length_c   1.000
_cell.angle_alpha   90.00
_cell.angle_beta   90.00
_cell.angle_gamma   90.00
#
_symmetry.space_group_name_H-M   'P 1'
#
loop_
_entity.id
_entity.type
_entity.pdbx_description
1 polymer ?
#
loop_
_entity_poly.entity_id
_entity_poly.type
_entity_poly.pdbx_seq_one_letter_code
_entity_poly.pdbx_strand_id
1 'polypeptide(L)' 'MGKETKEGLYQGIIEKDEKGNYFCGPYLLDYKFTEANFKLGDKISIKTLINNPSDISFEQYPKKSMKFSLANGDKPSK' A
#
# COMPACT_ATOMS: atom_id res chain seq x y z
N MET A 1 -11.70 23.83 -14.11
CA MET A 1 -11.89 22.46 -14.59
C MET A 1 -10.93 21.52 -13.84
N GLY A 2 -11.16 21.30 -12.54
CA GLY A 2 -10.28 20.44 -11.72
C GLY A 2 -10.85 19.03 -11.71
N LYS A 3 -10.41 18.17 -12.64
CA LYS A 3 -10.77 16.76 -12.59
C LYS A 3 -10.13 16.20 -11.33
N GLU A 4 -10.93 16.01 -10.30
CA GLU A 4 -10.60 15.13 -9.19
C GLU A 4 -10.32 13.74 -9.78
N THR A 5 -9.07 13.44 -10.15
CA THR A 5 -8.67 12.07 -10.48
C THR A 5 -8.63 11.29 -9.18
N LYS A 6 -9.81 10.82 -8.79
CA LYS A 6 -10.15 10.08 -7.56
C LYS A 6 -9.61 8.64 -7.57
N GLU A 7 -8.36 8.42 -7.97
CA GLU A 7 -7.79 7.08 -8.12
C GLU A 7 -6.46 6.94 -7.36
N GLY A 8 -6.54 7.01 -6.03
CA GLY A 8 -5.44 6.67 -5.13
C GLY A 8 -4.36 7.76 -5.01
N LEU A 9 -3.99 8.09 -3.77
CA LEU A 9 -2.86 8.97 -3.43
C LEU A 9 -1.53 8.45 -3.96
N TYR A 10 -1.38 7.12 -4.04
CA TYR A 10 -0.16 6.47 -4.49
C TYR A 10 -0.49 5.08 -5.05
N GLN A 11 0.19 4.67 -6.12
CA GLN A 11 0.10 3.31 -6.65
C GLN A 11 1.48 2.68 -6.67
N GLY A 12 1.58 1.43 -6.24
CA GLY A 12 2.83 0.69 -6.26
C GLY A 12 2.61 -0.81 -6.09
N ILE A 13 3.69 -1.56 -6.14
CA ILE A 13 3.67 -3.01 -5.94
C ILE A 13 3.86 -3.31 -4.46
N ILE A 14 3.25 -4.37 -3.96
CA ILE A 14 3.47 -4.87 -2.61
C ILE A 14 4.79 -5.63 -2.58
N GLU A 15 5.70 -5.15 -1.74
CA GLU A 15 6.97 -5.81 -1.43
C GLU A 15 6.99 -6.20 0.05
N LYS A 16 7.89 -7.11 0.41
CA LYS A 16 8.05 -7.61 1.77
C LYS A 16 9.53 -7.60 2.10
N ASP A 17 9.83 -6.98 3.22
CA ASP A 17 11.19 -6.90 3.74
C ASP A 17 11.62 -8.23 4.37
N GLU A 18 12.92 -8.42 4.64
CA GLU A 18 13.44 -9.61 5.32
C GLU A 18 12.79 -9.83 6.70
N LYS A 19 12.32 -8.76 7.35
CA LYS A 19 11.55 -8.82 8.61
C LYS A 19 10.10 -9.28 8.44
N GLY A 20 9.65 -9.50 7.22
CA GLY A 20 8.28 -9.89 6.90
C GLY A 20 7.26 -8.75 6.91
N ASN A 21 7.72 -7.50 6.89
CA ASN A 21 6.85 -6.32 6.81
C ASN A 21 6.47 -6.03 5.37
N TYR A 22 5.17 -5.89 5.09
CA TYR A 22 4.69 -5.49 3.78
C TYR A 22 4.81 -3.97 3.61
N PHE A 23 5.40 -3.54 2.51
CA PHE A 23 5.54 -2.13 2.16
C PHE A 23 5.26 -1.91 0.68
N CYS A 24 5.01 -0.66 0.33
CA CYS A 24 4.72 -0.22 -1.02
C CYS A 24 5.48 1.08 -1.27
N GLY A 25 6.63 0.98 -1.95
CA GLY A 25 7.57 2.08 -2.05
C GLY A 25 7.96 2.62 -0.67
N PRO A 26 7.77 3.92 -0.36
CA PRO A 26 8.15 4.50 0.92
C PRO A 26 7.09 4.31 2.04
N TYR A 27 6.03 3.55 1.79
CA TYR A 27 4.88 3.43 2.70
C TYR A 27 4.75 2.03 3.28
N LEU A 28 4.59 1.93 4.60
CA LEU A 28 4.30 0.66 5.25
C LEU A 28 2.84 0.27 5.00
N LEU A 29 2.58 -1.00 4.74
CA LEU A 29 1.23 -1.54 4.63
C LEU A 29 0.85 -2.27 5.92
N ASP A 30 -0.45 -2.29 6.21
CA ASP A 30 -0.93 -3.10 7.32
C ASP A 30 -0.78 -4.60 7.00
N TYR A 31 -0.05 -5.33 7.83
CA TYR A 31 0.25 -6.75 7.62
C TYR A 31 -1.03 -7.60 7.52
N LYS A 32 -1.95 -7.45 8.48
CA LYS A 32 -3.17 -8.25 8.52
C LYS A 32 -4.06 -7.95 7.32
N PHE A 33 -4.19 -6.68 6.96
CA PHE A 33 -4.97 -6.29 5.80
C PHE A 33 -4.34 -6.78 4.48
N THR A 34 -3.01 -6.66 4.35
CA THR A 34 -2.25 -7.13 3.18
C THR A 34 -2.40 -8.63 3.04
N GLU A 35 -2.10 -9.43 4.07
CA GLU A 35 -2.20 -10.91 4.00
C GLU A 35 -3.62 -11.41 3.73
N ALA A 36 -4.63 -10.73 4.27
CA ALA A 36 -6.02 -11.17 4.10
C ALA A 36 -6.59 -10.88 2.71
N ASN A 37 -6.11 -9.83 2.03
CA ASN A 37 -6.73 -9.33 0.79
C ASN A 37 -5.77 -9.24 -0.41
N PHE A 38 -4.46 -9.31 -0.20
CA PHE A 38 -3.43 -9.05 -1.21
C PHE A 38 -2.26 -10.03 -1.09
N LYS A 39 -1.37 -10.03 -2.07
CA LYS A 39 -0.15 -10.85 -2.06
C LYS A 39 1.07 -10.03 -2.43
N LEU A 40 2.25 -10.57 -2.13
CA LEU A 40 3.50 -10.03 -2.63
C LEU A 40 3.46 -9.99 -4.16
N GLY A 41 3.82 -8.85 -4.75
CA GLY A 41 3.77 -8.63 -6.20
C GLY A 41 2.43 -8.09 -6.71
N ASP A 42 1.38 -8.01 -5.89
CA ASP A 42 0.15 -7.32 -6.28
C ASP A 42 0.36 -5.81 -6.37
N LYS A 43 -0.20 -5.20 -7.41
CA LYS A 43 -0.21 -3.75 -7.55
C LYS A 43 -1.39 -3.20 -6.77
N ILE A 44 -1.15 -2.23 -5.89
CA ILE A 44 -2.16 -1.59 -5.06
C ILE A 44 -2.20 -0.07 -5.26
N SER A 45 -3.38 0.50 -5.03
CA SER A 45 -3.67 1.91 -4.92
C SER A 45 -3.94 2.27 -3.46
N ILE A 46 -3.01 3.01 -2.87
CA ILE A 46 -3.17 3.63 -1.56
C ILE A 46 -4.16 4.79 -1.68
N LYS A 47 -5.26 4.72 -0.93
CA LYS A 47 -6.26 5.80 -0.88
C LYS A 47 -6.04 6.74 0.30
N THR A 48 -5.39 6.26 1.35
CA THR A 48 -5.12 7.03 2.56
C THR A 48 -3.74 6.71 3.09
N LEU A 49 -2.98 7.76 3.38
CA LEU A 49 -1.73 7.69 4.13
C LEU A 49 -1.99 8.27 5.52
N ILE A 50 -1.62 7.51 6.54
CA ILE A 50 -1.59 7.96 7.92
C ILE A 50 -0.14 8.05 8.38
N ASN A 51 0.11 8.91 9.35
CA ASN A 51 1.38 8.90 10.04
C ASN A 51 1.53 7.55 10.74
N ASN A 52 2.69 6.90 10.62
CA ASN A 52 2.89 5.61 11.26
C ASN A 52 2.85 5.82 12.79
N PRO A 53 1.88 5.24 13.52
CA PRO A 53 1.79 5.42 14.97
C PRO A 53 2.87 4.63 15.73
N SER A 54 3.58 3.73 15.05
CA SER A 54 4.63 2.90 15.64
C SER A 54 5.98 3.60 15.51
N ASP A 55 6.47 4.15 16.63
CA ASP A 55 7.77 4.81 16.75
C ASP A 55 8.94 3.95 16.23
N ILE A 56 8.91 2.64 16.50
CA ILE A 56 9.97 1.68 16.13
C ILE A 56 10.15 1.54 14.61
N SER A 57 9.05 1.55 13.85
CA SER A 57 9.09 1.47 12.39
C SER A 57 8.94 2.85 11.76
N PHE A 58 8.85 3.92 12.56
CA PHE A 58 8.70 5.29 12.06
C PHE A 58 9.97 5.77 11.36
N GLU A 59 11.14 5.39 11.87
CA GLU A 59 12.43 5.73 11.27
C GLU A 59 12.59 5.16 9.86
N GLN A 60 12.09 3.95 9.61
CA GLN A 60 12.14 3.30 8.30
C GLN A 60 10.92 3.65 7.44
N TYR A 61 9.74 3.70 8.05
CA TYR A 61 8.47 3.96 7.40
C TYR A 61 7.68 5.02 8.20
N PRO A 62 7.91 6.31 7.92
CA PRO A 62 7.23 7.39 8.63
C PRO A 62 5.73 7.44 8.32
N LYS A 63 5.32 6.84 7.20
CA LYS A 63 3.94 6.82 6.72
C LYS A 63 3.47 5.38 6.52
N LYS A 64 2.27 5.11 7.00
CA LYS A 64 1.60 3.82 6.88
C LYS A 64 0.30 4.00 6.09
N SER A 65 -0.07 3.00 5.31
CA SER A 65 -1.39 2.89 4.71
C SER A 65 -2.14 1.71 5.30
N MET A 66 -3.33 1.98 5.82
CA MET A 66 -4.27 0.95 6.29
C MET A 66 -5.45 0.78 5.32
N LYS A 67 -5.58 1.66 4.32
CA LYS A 67 -6.73 1.71 3.43
C LYS A 67 -6.24 1.88 1.99
N PHE A 68 -6.08 0.74 1.35
CA PHE A 68 -5.66 0.62 -0.04
C PHE A 68 -6.50 -0.44 -0.75
N SER A 69 -6.48 -0.42 -2.07
CA SER A 69 -7.27 -1.32 -2.92
C SER A 69 -6.37 -1.84 -4.03
N LEU A 70 -6.71 -2.96 -4.68
CA LEU A 70 -5.93 -3.44 -5.81
C LEU A 70 -5.95 -2.37 -6.91
N ALA A 71 -4.78 -1.99 -7.39
CA ALA A 71 -4.60 -1.17 -8.58
C ALA A 71 -4.85 -2.06 -9.80
N ASN A 72 -6.09 -2.50 -9.95
CA ASN A 72 -6.49 -3.37 -11.03
C ASN A 72 -6.70 -2.54 -12.30
N GLY A 73 -5.61 -2.23 -13.00
CA GLY A 73 -5.66 -1.63 -14.34
C GLY A 73 -6.03 -2.62 -15.43
N ASP A 74 -5.63 -3.88 -15.32
CA ASP A 74 -6.00 -4.92 -16.29
C ASP A 74 -6.11 -6.24 -15.53
N LYS A 75 -7.32 -6.80 -15.49
CA LYS A 75 -7.43 -8.25 -15.31
C LYS A 75 -6.60 -8.86 -16.45
N PRO A 76 -5.75 -9.88 -16.25
CA PRO A 76 -5.56 -10.82 -17.35
C PRO A 76 -6.93 -11.43 -17.57
N SER A 77 -7.67 -10.88 -18.54
CA SER A 77 -8.88 -11.50 -19.07
C SER A 77 -8.48 -12.92 -19.44
N LYS A 78 -9.00 -13.89 -18.68
CA LYS A 78 -8.94 -15.29 -19.06
C LYS A 78 -10.12 -15.59 -19.96
#